data_AF-A0A4Y2FP90-F1
#
_entry.id   AF-A0A4Y2FP90-F1
#
_cell.length_a   1.000
_cell.length_b   1.000
_cell.length_c   1.000
_cell.angle_alpha   90.00
_cell.angle_beta   90.00
_cell.angle_gamma   90.00
#
_symmetry.space_group_name_H-M   'P 1'
#
loop_
_entity.id
_entity.type
_entity.pdbx_description
1 polymer ?
#
loop_
_entity_poly.entity_id
_entity_poly.type
_entity_poly.pdbx_seq_one_letter_code
_entity_poly.pdbx_strand_id
1 'polypeptide(L)'
;MAAIVSAALQDVGIISESNVLNLVDRNKIRRGRAMVRTTLLSQAINDYDHNQFGLYFDGRKDRTLSMDDNRRKVIIEEHISLVKEPGSEYIGHVSVNLRRVQIIGNIIYSFFVMR
;
A
#
# COMPACT_ATOMS: atom_id res chain seq x y z
N MET A 1 28.46 8.83 3.64
CA MET A 1 27.88 9.52 2.47
C MET A 1 28.35 10.95 2.33
N ALA A 2 28.09 11.84 3.29
CA ALA A 2 28.62 13.21 3.24
C ALA A 2 30.14 13.24 3.00
N ALA A 3 30.92 12.49 3.78
CA ALA A 3 32.37 12.36 3.60
C ALA A 3 32.79 11.82 2.22
N ILE A 4 32.04 10.88 1.64
CA ILE A 4 32.32 10.30 0.31
C ILE A 4 32.08 11.35 -0.77
N VAL A 5 30.98 12.09 -0.68
CA VAL A 5 30.65 13.17 -1.61
C VAL A 5 31.67 14.31 -1.48
N SER A 6 32.06 14.68 -0.27
CA SER A 6 33.10 15.69 -0.05
C SER A 6 34.45 15.25 -0.61
N ALA A 7 34.88 14.01 -0.38
CA ALA A 7 36.11 13.48 -0.97
C ALA A 7 36.08 13.54 -2.51
N ALA A 8 34.97 13.07 -3.12
CA ALA A 8 34.81 13.14 -4.57
C ALA A 8 34.83 14.59 -5.10
N LEU A 9 34.22 15.54 -4.37
CA LEU A 9 34.25 16.97 -4.71
C LEU A 9 35.65 17.58 -4.57
N GLN A 10 36.47 17.06 -3.66
CA GLN A 10 37.86 17.47 -3.48
C GLN A 10 38.72 16.95 -4.63
N ASP A 11 38.51 15.70 -5.05
CA ASP A 11 39.22 15.09 -6.19
C ASP A 11 38.95 15.83 -7.51
N VAL A 12 37.73 16.35 -7.71
CA VAL A 12 37.39 17.17 -8.90
C VAL A 12 37.67 18.67 -8.73
N GLY A 13 38.28 19.08 -7.62
CA GLY A 13 38.70 20.47 -7.37
C GLY A 13 37.57 21.46 -7.07
N ILE A 14 36.36 20.98 -6.76
CA ILE A 14 35.21 21.84 -6.42
C ILE A 14 35.30 22.34 -4.98
N ILE A 15 35.92 21.56 -4.09
CA ILE A 15 36.24 21.97 -2.73
C ILE A 15 37.73 21.82 -2.47
N SER A 16 38.26 22.67 -1.60
CA SER A 16 39.64 22.60 -1.11
C SER A 16 39.64 22.91 0.39
N GLU A 17 40.76 22.67 1.07
CA GLU A 17 40.90 23.04 2.49
C GLU A 17 40.69 24.54 2.73
N SER A 18 41.00 25.37 1.73
CA SER A 18 40.80 26.83 1.77
C SER A 18 39.41 27.28 1.30
N ASN A 19 38.65 26.45 0.57
CA ASN A 19 37.35 26.77 0.01
C ASN A 19 36.31 25.67 0.32
N VAL A 20 35.59 25.88 1.42
CA VAL A 20 34.56 24.96 1.95
C VAL A 20 33.13 25.38 1.61
N LEU A 21 32.93 26.37 0.72
CA LEU A 21 31.61 26.88 0.35
C LEU A 21 30.67 25.78 -0.18
N ASN A 22 31.22 24.85 -0.96
CA ASN A 22 30.47 23.76 -1.57
C ASN A 22 30.53 22.45 -0.76
N LEU A 23 30.94 22.51 0.51
CA LEU A 23 31.00 21.32 1.36
C LEU A 23 29.60 20.70 1.54
N VAL A 24 29.53 19.38 1.35
CA VAL A 24 28.29 18.64 1.52
C VAL A 24 28.20 18.11 2.94
N ASP A 25 27.35 18.75 3.73
CA ASP A 25 27.04 18.31 5.09
C ASP A 25 25.97 17.21 5.11
N ARG A 26 25.81 16.58 6.29
CA ARG A 26 24.84 15.51 6.51
C ARG A 26 23.38 15.98 6.32
N ASN A 27 23.07 17.24 6.66
CA ASN A 27 21.75 17.82 6.51
C ASN A 27 21.38 18.07 5.04
N LYS A 28 22.32 18.48 4.19
CA LYS A 28 22.13 18.61 2.73
C LYS A 28 21.73 17.26 2.12
N ILE A 29 22.43 16.18 2.48
CA ILE A 29 22.07 14.81 2.05
C ILE A 29 20.67 14.41 2.56
N ARG A 30 20.37 14.69 3.84
CA ARG A 30 19.07 14.40 4.41
C ARG A 30 17.94 15.13 3.67
N ARG A 31 18.12 16.42 3.36
CA ARG A 31 17.16 17.22 2.61
C ARG A 31 16.96 16.69 1.19
N GLY A 32 18.04 16.39 0.46
CA GLY A 32 17.95 15.85 -0.89
C GLY A 32 17.17 14.54 -0.94
N ARG A 33 17.44 13.62 0.02
CA ARG A 33 16.69 12.37 0.16
C ARG A 33 15.21 12.59 0.49
N ALA A 34 14.93 13.52 1.41
CA ALA A 34 13.57 13.85 1.77
C ALA A 34 12.79 14.39 0.56
N MET A 35 13.41 15.29 -0.22
CA MET A 35 12.82 15.84 -1.43
C MET A 35 12.52 14.76 -2.48
N VAL A 36 13.50 13.89 -2.77
CA VAL A 36 13.31 12.76 -3.69
C VAL A 36 12.21 11.82 -3.20
N ARG A 37 12.17 11.50 -1.90
CA ARG A 37 11.11 10.68 -1.33
C ARG A 37 9.74 11.34 -1.47
N THR A 38 9.63 12.64 -1.22
CA THR A 38 8.36 13.37 -1.39
C THR A 38 7.93 13.35 -2.85
N THR A 39 8.82 13.61 -3.80
CA THR A 39 8.51 13.55 -5.24
C THR A 39 8.05 12.16 -5.66
N LEU A 40 8.76 11.11 -5.22
CA LEU A 40 8.38 9.72 -5.52
C LEU A 40 7.03 9.35 -4.90
N LEU A 41 6.73 9.79 -3.68
CA LEU A 41 5.43 9.57 -3.06
C LEU A 41 4.33 10.31 -3.80
N SER A 42 4.56 11.56 -4.21
CA SER A 42 3.60 12.32 -5.01
C SER A 42 3.38 11.67 -6.39
N GLN A 43 4.44 11.20 -7.05
CA GLN A 43 4.31 10.43 -8.30
C GLN A 43 3.53 9.15 -8.07
N ALA A 44 3.89 8.35 -7.05
CA ALA A 44 3.15 7.15 -6.71
C ALA A 44 1.67 7.45 -6.48
N ILE A 45 1.34 8.49 -5.70
CA ILE A 45 -0.03 8.97 -5.45
C ILE A 45 -0.75 9.44 -6.73
N ASN A 46 -0.06 10.08 -7.66
CA ASN A 46 -0.67 10.49 -8.94
C ASN A 46 -0.79 9.32 -9.93
N ASP A 47 0.09 8.32 -9.82
CA ASP A 47 0.04 7.06 -10.55
C ASP A 47 -0.96 6.07 -9.93
N TYR A 48 -1.54 6.39 -8.76
CA TYR A 48 -2.77 5.72 -8.32
C TYR A 48 -3.84 6.08 -9.35
N ASP A 49 -4.04 5.18 -10.30
CA ASP A 49 -5.24 5.18 -11.11
C ASP A 49 -6.43 5.23 -10.15
N HIS A 50 -7.36 6.14 -10.40
CA HIS A 50 -8.62 6.23 -9.68
C HIS A 50 -9.50 4.98 -9.88
N ASN A 51 -8.98 3.89 -10.46
CA ASN A 51 -9.58 2.57 -10.47
C ASN A 51 -8.86 1.56 -9.57
N GLN A 52 -7.91 2.00 -8.72
CA GLN A 52 -7.21 1.08 -7.82
C GLN A 52 -8.08 0.70 -6.63
N PHE A 53 -8.42 -0.58 -6.57
CA PHE A 53 -9.25 -1.16 -5.52
C PHE A 53 -8.39 -1.70 -4.38
N GLY A 54 -8.81 -1.44 -3.14
CA GLY A 54 -8.25 -2.03 -1.92
C GLY A 54 -9.14 -3.17 -1.42
N LEU A 55 -8.54 -4.32 -1.14
CA LEU A 55 -9.24 -5.42 -0.45
C LEU A 55 -9.08 -5.23 1.05
N TYR A 56 -10.19 -5.02 1.76
CA TYR A 56 -10.18 -4.82 3.20
C TYR A 56 -10.74 -6.04 3.94
N PHE A 57 -9.88 -6.64 4.77
CA PHE A 57 -10.24 -7.76 5.64
C PHE A 57 -10.56 -7.20 7.03
N ASP A 58 -11.83 -6.92 7.28
CA ASP A 58 -12.29 -6.45 8.59
C ASP A 58 -12.45 -7.58 9.62
N GLY A 59 -12.30 -8.83 9.18
CA GLY A 59 -12.43 -10.02 10.02
C GLY A 59 -13.83 -10.23 10.59
N ARG A 60 -14.84 -9.54 10.03
CA ARG A 60 -16.22 -9.64 10.50
C ARG A 60 -16.80 -10.99 10.10
N LYS A 61 -17.53 -11.57 11.06
CA LYS A 61 -18.25 -12.82 10.91
C LYS A 61 -19.71 -12.53 11.18
N ASP A 62 -20.49 -12.44 10.12
CA ASP A 62 -21.91 -12.14 10.23
C ASP A 62 -22.68 -13.40 10.60
N ARG A 63 -23.59 -13.25 11.55
CA ARG A 63 -24.40 -14.35 12.10
C ARG A 63 -25.79 -14.26 11.50
N THR A 64 -26.10 -15.15 10.58
CA THR A 64 -27.42 -15.22 9.94
C THR A 64 -28.24 -16.36 10.54
N LEU A 65 -29.48 -16.07 10.93
CA LEU A 65 -30.44 -17.10 11.34
C LEU A 65 -31.03 -17.76 10.10
N SER A 66 -30.80 -19.07 9.95
CA SER A 66 -31.38 -19.92 8.92
C SER A 66 -32.36 -20.93 9.52
N MET A 67 -33.33 -21.36 8.74
CA MET A 67 -34.23 -22.47 9.08
C MET A 67 -33.78 -23.70 8.29
N ASP A 68 -33.39 -24.74 9.01
CA ASP A 68 -33.01 -26.04 8.45
C ASP A 68 -33.91 -27.09 9.10
N ASP A 69 -34.75 -27.75 8.30
CA ASP A 69 -35.71 -28.77 8.76
C ASP A 69 -36.54 -28.34 9.99
N ASN A 70 -37.12 -27.13 9.89
CA ASN A 70 -37.92 -26.48 10.93
C ASN A 70 -37.16 -26.17 12.26
N ARG A 71 -35.83 -26.33 12.28
CA ARG A 71 -34.96 -25.95 13.39
C ARG A 71 -34.20 -24.66 13.04
N ARG A 72 -34.10 -23.76 14.02
CA ARG A 72 -33.29 -22.54 13.89
C ARG A 72 -31.82 -22.90 13.99
N LYS A 73 -31.05 -22.55 12.96
CA LYS A 73 -29.60 -22.74 12.89
C LYS A 73 -28.95 -21.38 12.65
N VAL A 74 -27.99 -21.02 13.49
CA VAL A 74 -27.17 -19.82 13.27
C VAL A 74 -26.01 -20.22 12.36
N ILE A 75 -25.95 -19.62 11.18
CA ILE A 75 -24.83 -19.74 10.25
C ILE A 75 -23.92 -18.55 10.49
N ILE A 76 -22.61 -18.81 10.53
CA ILE A 76 -21.59 -17.77 10.64
C ILE A 76 -20.87 -17.74 9.31
N GLU A 77 -21.02 -16.65 8.56
CA GLU A 77 -20.36 -16.43 7.28
C GLU A 77 -19.28 -15.37 7.44
N GLU A 78 -18.14 -15.56 6.78
CA GLU A 78 -17.12 -14.52 6.67
C GLU A 78 -17.34 -13.77 5.36
N HIS A 79 -17.26 -12.45 5.42
CA HIS A 79 -17.36 -11.58 4.25
C HIS A 79 -16.08 -10.75 4.11
N ILE A 80 -15.57 -10.64 2.89
CA ILE A 80 -14.49 -9.71 2.56
C ILE A 80 -15.10 -8.52 1.84
N SER A 81 -14.81 -7.30 2.32
CA SER A 81 -15.28 -6.07 1.68
C SER A 81 -14.24 -5.54 0.69
N LEU A 82 -14.72 -5.13 -0.48
CA LEU A 82 -13.92 -4.41 -1.46
C LEU A 82 -14.24 -2.93 -1.37
N VAL A 83 -13.17 -2.14 -1.21
CA VAL A 83 -13.28 -0.69 -1.12
C VAL A 83 -12.38 -0.02 -2.16
N LYS A 84 -12.79 1.17 -2.60
CA LYS A 84 -12.00 1.98 -3.51
C LYS A 84 -11.12 2.91 -2.70
N GLU A 85 -9.86 3.05 -3.10
CA GLU A 85 -8.97 4.05 -2.51
C GLU A 85 -8.63 5.15 -3.55
N PRO A 86 -8.42 6.40 -3.11
CA PRO A 86 -8.53 6.89 -1.73
C PRO A 86 -9.98 7.17 -1.29
N GLY A 87 -10.30 6.91 -0.02
CA GLY A 87 -11.59 7.28 0.60
C GLY A 87 -12.45 6.09 1.05
N SER A 88 -11.94 4.87 0.89
CA SER A 88 -12.58 3.62 1.30
C SER A 88 -14.05 3.50 0.87
N GLU A 89 -14.37 3.94 -0.35
CA GLU A 89 -15.73 3.86 -0.90
C GLU A 89 -16.13 2.38 -1.06
N TYR A 90 -17.29 1.98 -0.54
CA TYR A 90 -17.75 0.60 -0.63
C TYR A 90 -18.17 0.23 -2.05
N ILE A 91 -17.57 -0.84 -2.60
CA ILE A 91 -17.86 -1.31 -3.96
C ILE A 91 -18.66 -2.61 -3.95
N GLY A 92 -18.40 -3.46 -2.96
CA GLY A 92 -19.05 -4.76 -2.84
C GLY A 92 -18.41 -5.63 -1.78
N HIS A 93 -18.90 -6.86 -1.67
CA HIS A 93 -18.35 -7.86 -0.78
C HIS A 93 -18.41 -9.25 -1.41
N VAL A 94 -17.62 -10.17 -0.84
CA VAL A 94 -17.62 -11.59 -1.21
C VAL A 94 -17.84 -12.42 0.05
N SER A 95 -18.86 -13.26 0.07
CA SER A 95 -19.02 -14.30 1.10
C SER A 95 -18.07 -15.45 0.84
N VAL A 96 -17.22 -15.78 1.81
CA VAL A 96 -16.21 -16.82 1.66
C VAL A 96 -16.45 -17.91 2.69
N ASN A 97 -16.69 -19.13 2.22
CA ASN A 97 -16.71 -20.28 3.11
C ASN A 97 -15.26 -20.68 3.39
N LEU A 98 -14.68 -20.09 4.43
CA LEU A 98 -13.29 -20.14 4.93
C LEU A 98 -12.56 -21.50 4.97
N ARG A 99 -13.21 -22.60 4.61
CA ARG A 99 -12.67 -23.94 4.76
C ARG A 99 -11.53 -24.25 3.78
N ARG A 100 -11.27 -23.40 2.76
CA ARG A 100 -10.17 -23.58 1.79
C ARG A 100 -9.60 -22.24 1.27
N VAL A 101 -8.36 -21.92 1.64
CA VAL A 101 -7.60 -20.73 1.19
C VAL A 101 -7.53 -20.61 -0.35
N GLN A 102 -7.46 -21.74 -1.06
CA GLN A 102 -7.46 -21.79 -2.52
C GLN A 102 -8.71 -21.16 -3.15
N ILE A 103 -9.88 -21.28 -2.49
CA ILE A 103 -11.14 -20.74 -3.00
C ILE A 103 -11.13 -19.21 -2.90
N ILE A 104 -10.54 -18.66 -1.84
CA ILE A 104 -10.45 -17.21 -1.62
C ILE A 104 -9.65 -16.55 -2.73
N GLY A 105 -8.46 -17.09 -3.03
CA GLY A 105 -7.61 -16.57 -4.10
C GLY A 105 -8.29 -16.62 -5.48
N ASN A 106 -8.99 -17.71 -5.77
CA ASN A 106 -9.72 -17.86 -7.03
C ASN A 106 -10.91 -16.89 -7.15
N ILE A 107 -11.68 -16.67 -6.07
CA ILE A 107 -12.80 -15.72 -6.12
C ILE A 107 -12.29 -14.29 -6.28
N ILE A 108 -11.25 -13.90 -5.53
CA ILE A 108 -10.61 -12.59 -5.65
C ILE A 108 -10.10 -12.38 -7.08
N TYR A 109 -9.39 -13.36 -7.64
CA TYR A 109 -8.91 -13.32 -9.02
C TYR A 109 -10.06 -13.18 -10.02
N SER A 110 -11.11 -13.98 -9.87
CA SER A 110 -12.28 -13.95 -10.75
C SER A 110 -12.99 -12.58 -10.74
N PHE A 111 -13.07 -11.95 -9.57
CA PHE A 111 -13.68 -10.63 -9.40
C PHE A 111 -12.87 -9.54 -10.12
N PHE A 112 -11.55 -9.58 -10.01
CA PHE A 112 -10.66 -8.59 -10.64
C PHE A 112 -10.46 -8.81 -12.14
N VAL A 113 -10.72 -10.02 -12.66
CA VAL A 113 -10.50 -10.38 -14.07
C VAL A 113 -11.78 -10.29 -14.91
N MET A 114 -12.96 -10.53 -14.33
CA MET A 114 -14.25 -10.48 -15.05
C MET A 114 -14.91 -9.10 -15.06
N ARG A 115 -14.24 -8.04 -14.61
CA ARG A 115 -14.73 -6.66 -14.60
C ARG A 115 -13.75 -5.75 -15.32
#